data_AF-A0A5N5FEE7-F1
#
_entry.id   AF-A0A5N5FEE7-F1
#
_cell.length_a   1.000
_cell.length_b   1.000
_cell.length_c   1.000
_cell.angle_alpha   90.00
_cell.angle_beta   90.00
_cell.angle_gamma   90.00
#
_symmetry.space_group_name_H-M   'P 1'
#
loop_
_entity.id
_entity.type
_entity.pdbx_description
1 polymer ?
#
loop_
_entity_poly.entity_id
_entity_poly.type
_entity_poly.pdbx_seq_one_letter_code
_entity_poly.pdbx_strand_id
1 'polypeptide(L)' 'MVNPDLVSHLSKLQLTEFVKAKLGPASRPPQVLSNWNPSPAGWVKINVDGSFLLGSNVGGVGGVFRDEA' A
#
# COMPACT_ATOMS: atom_id res chain seq x y z
N MET A 1 0.49 1.50 22.91
CA MET A 1 1.58 0.67 22.34
C MET A 1 1.05 0.00 21.09
N VAL A 2 1.71 0.16 19.95
CA VAL A 2 1.35 -0.54 18.71
C VAL A 2 1.83 -1.98 18.83
N ASN A 3 0.95 -2.95 18.58
CA ASN A 3 1.30 -4.37 18.63
C ASN A 3 2.13 -4.72 17.36
N PRO A 4 3.42 -5.08 17.49
CA PRO A 4 4.27 -5.38 16.34
C PRO A 4 3.80 -6.61 15.54
N ASP A 5 3.12 -7.55 16.19
CA ASP A 5 2.56 -8.73 15.52
C ASP A 5 1.40 -8.35 14.59
N LEU A 6 0.60 -7.36 15.00
CA LEU A 6 -0.51 -6.85 14.20
C LEU A 6 0.02 -6.15 12.94
N VAL A 7 1.08 -5.33 13.07
CA VAL A 7 1.71 -4.64 11.94
C VAL A 7 2.30 -5.66 10.97
N SER A 8 3.05 -6.64 11.48
CA SER A 8 3.63 -7.72 10.65
C SER A 8 2.56 -8.50 9.90
N HIS A 9 1.45 -8.83 10.56
CA HIS A 9 0.33 -9.55 9.97
C HIS A 9 -0.33 -8.76 8.84
N LEU A 10 -0.61 -7.48 9.06
CA LEU A 10 -1.22 -6.60 8.05
C LEU A 10 -0.29 -6.39 6.84
N SER A 11 1.01 -6.24 7.05
CA SER A 11 1.99 -6.13 5.96
C SER A 11 2.06 -7.41 5.10
N LYS A 12 1.97 -8.59 5.73
CA LYS A 12 1.93 -9.88 5.00
C LYS A 12 0.66 -10.03 4.16
N LEU A 13 -0.48 -9.57 4.67
CA LEU A 13 -1.74 -9.55 3.92
C LEU A 13 -1.65 -8.63 2.70
N GLN A 14 -1.15 -7.41 2.87
CA GLN A 14 -0.97 -6.47 1.75
C GLN A 14 0.00 -7.00 0.68
N LEU A 15 1.12 -7.60 1.10
CA LEU A 15 2.07 -8.22 0.18
C LEU A 15 1.42 -9.36 -0.62
N THR A 16 0.60 -10.18 0.04
CA THR A 16 -0.13 -11.29 -0.59
C THR A 16 -1.10 -10.77 -1.66
N GLU A 17 -1.86 -9.72 -1.36
CA GLU A 17 -2.78 -9.10 -2.32
C GLU A 17 -2.05 -8.42 -3.48
N PHE A 18 -0.90 -7.79 -3.22
CA PHE A 18 -0.04 -7.22 -4.26
C PHE A 18 0.53 -8.29 -5.21
N VAL A 19 1.00 -9.42 -4.67
CA VAL A 19 1.48 -10.55 -5.48
C VAL A 19 0.35 -11.14 -6.32
N LYS A 20 -0.87 -11.24 -5.78
CA LYS A 20 -2.05 -11.67 -6.53
C LYS A 20 -2.44 -10.69 -7.63
N ALA A 21 -2.20 -9.39 -7.45
CA ALA A 21 -2.56 -8.35 -8.42
C ALA A 21 -1.74 -8.39 -9.72
N LYS A 22 -0.69 -9.21 -9.82
CA LYS A 22 0.26 -9.24 -10.96
C LYS A 22 -0.26 -9.76 -12.30
N LEU A 23 -1.57 -9.98 -12.50
CA LEU A 23 -2.11 -10.44 -13.80
C LEU A 23 -3.44 -9.78 -14.19
N GLY A 24 -3.72 -8.58 -13.69
CA GLY A 24 -4.86 -7.81 -14.19
C GLY A 24 -4.56 -7.19 -15.57
N PRO A 25 -5.45 -7.32 -16.58
CA PRO A 25 -5.26 -6.67 -17.88
C PRO A 25 -5.08 -5.16 -17.69
N ALA A 26 -4.26 -4.55 -18.57
CA ALA A 26 -3.85 -3.14 -18.52
C ALA A 26 -5.01 -2.11 -18.55
N SER A 27 -6.25 -2.56 -18.71
CA SER A 27 -7.47 -1.74 -18.70
C SER A 27 -8.15 -1.76 -17.33
N ARG A 28 -7.46 -1.37 -16.26
CA ARG A 28 -8.19 -1.01 -15.02
C ARG A 28 -8.82 0.37 -15.30
N PRO A 29 -10.15 0.53 -15.22
CA PRO A 29 -10.76 1.85 -15.37
C PRO A 29 -10.11 2.81 -14.37
N PRO A 30 -9.95 4.11 -14.72
CA PRO A 30 -9.37 5.09 -13.80
C PRO A 30 -10.09 4.95 -12.47
N GLN A 31 -9.36 4.52 -11.44
CA GLN A 31 -9.93 4.52 -10.10
C GLN A 31 -10.25 5.98 -9.81
N VAL A 32 -11.53 6.28 -9.60
CA VAL A 32 -11.95 7.61 -9.15
C VAL A 32 -11.10 7.92 -7.94
N LEU A 33 -10.20 8.90 -8.07
CA LEU A 33 -9.38 9.38 -6.97
C LEU A 33 -10.35 9.82 -5.89
N SER A 34 -10.50 9.00 -4.86
CA SER A 34 -11.26 9.39 -3.67
C SER A 34 -10.52 10.59 -3.09
N ASN A 35 -11.26 11.68 -2.84
CA ASN A 35 -10.69 12.86 -2.21
C ASN A 35 -9.95 12.44 -0.94
N TRP A 36 -8.74 12.95 -0.78
CA TRP A 36 -7.91 12.65 0.37
C TRP A 36 -8.61 13.15 1.64
N ASN A 37 -9.11 12.23 2.46
CA ASN A 37 -9.67 12.58 3.76
C ASN A 37 -8.53 12.65 4.81
N PRO A 38 -8.60 13.53 5.81
CA PRO A 38 -7.72 13.50 6.97
C PRO A 38 -7.80 12.15 7.72
N SER A 39 -6.81 11.86 8.56
CA SER A 39 -6.89 10.70 9.45
C SER A 39 -7.70 11.10 10.70
N PRO A 40 -8.41 10.16 11.34
CA PRO A 40 -8.95 10.44 12.67
C PRO A 40 -7.83 10.85 13.63
N ALA A 41 -8.13 11.73 14.60
CA ALA A 41 -7.15 12.19 15.58
C ALA A 41 -6.43 11.02 16.28
N GLY A 42 -5.11 11.11 16.40
CA GLY A 42 -4.27 10.04 16.95
C GLY A 42 -3.87 8.94 15.97
N TRP A 43 -4.22 9.06 14.69
CA TRP A 43 -3.85 8.12 13.63
C TRP A 43 -2.97 8.77 12.56
N VAL A 44 -1.95 8.05 12.11
CA VAL A 44 -1.11 8.44 10.97
C VAL A 44 -1.60 7.71 9.72
N LYS A 45 -1.79 8.44 8.61
CA LYS A 45 -2.09 7.82 7.31
C LYS A 45 -0.80 7.42 6.62
N ILE A 46 -0.78 6.19 6.09
CA ILE A 46 0.34 5.67 5.30
C ILE A 46 -0.20 5.24 3.94
N ASN A 47 0.28 5.89 2.89
CA ASN A 47 0.12 5.36 1.54
C ASN A 47 1.31 4.46 1.23
N VAL A 48 1.06 3.28 0.69
CA VAL A 48 2.10 2.33 0.29
C VAL A 48 1.89 1.98 -1.17
N ASP A 49 2.98 1.94 -1.93
CA ASP A 49 3.01 1.48 -3.31
C ASP A 49 4.17 0.50 -3.53
N GLY A 50 3.98 -0.43 -4.45
CA GLY A 50 4.97 -1.44 -4.80
C GLY A 50 5.22 -1.43 -6.30
N SER A 51 6.49 -1.55 -6.69
CA SER A 51 6.90 -1.68 -8.10
C SER A 51 7.76 -2.93 -8.30
N PHE A 52 7.62 -3.54 -9.47
CA PHE A 52 8.40 -4.70 -9.86
C PHE A 52 8.79 -4.61 -11.32
N LEU A 53 10.06 -4.87 -11.61
CA LEU A 53 10.56 -4.91 -12.98
C LEU A 53 10.45 -6.35 -13.53
N LEU A 54 9.56 -6.55 -14.50
CA LEU A 54 9.31 -7.84 -15.12
C LEU A 54 10.60 -8.47 -15.66
N GLY A 55 10.82 -9.76 -15.36
CA GLY A 55 11.99 -10.50 -15.83
C GLY A 55 13.30 -10.25 -15.08
N SER A 56 13.35 -9.30 -14.15
CA SER A 56 14.60 -8.92 -13.46
C SER A 56 14.75 -9.47 -12.03
N ASN A 57 13.71 -10.10 -11.47
CA ASN A 57 13.61 -10.44 -10.04
C ASN A 57 13.87 -9.24 -9.07
N VAL A 58 13.86 -8.01 -9.59
CA VAL A 58 14.03 -6.78 -8.81
C VAL A 58 12.65 -6.16 -8.58
N GLY A 59 12.40 -5.79 -7.34
CA GLY A 59 11.23 -5.02 -6.94
C GLY A 59 11.56 -4.09 -5.78
N GLY A 60 10.68 -3.12 -5.55
CA GLY A 60 10.78 -2.15 -4.47
C GLY A 60 9.41 -1.83 -3.89
N VAL A 61 9.41 -1.40 -2.64
CA VAL A 61 8.23 -0.90 -1.93
C VAL A 61 8.54 0.50 -1.41
N GLY A 62 7.60 1.43 -1.58
CA GLY A 62 7.70 2.78 -1.09
C GLY A 62 6.45 3.16 -0.31
N GLY A 63 6.60 4.09 0.64
CA GLY A 63 5.45 4.61 1.37
C GLY A 63 5.63 6.07 1.76
N VAL A 64 4.52 6.76 1.90
CA VAL A 64 4.45 8.15 2.38
C VAL A 64 3.65 8.17 3.66
N PHE A 65 4.31 8.59 4.74
CA PHE A 65 3.68 8.88 6.03
C PHE A 65 3.27 10.34 6.02
N ARG A 66 2.01 10.62 6.32
CA ARG A 66 1.55 11.98 6.60
C ARG A 66 0.89 11.97 7.97
N ASP A 67 1.53 12.68 8.89
CA ASP A 67 0.92 13.12 10.14
C ASP A 67 0.38 14.53 9.89
N GLU A 68 -0.78 14.87 10.45
CA GLU A 68 -1.45 16.13 10.15
C GLU A 68 -0.62 17.36 10.56
N ALA A 69 -0.64 18.40 9.72
CA ALA A 69 -0.31 19.77 10.08
C ALA A 69 -1.49 20.66 9.67
#